data_AF-A0A3N5LXW3-F1
#
_entry.id   AF-A0A3N5LXW3-F1
#
_cell.length_a   1.000
_cell.length_b   1.000
_cell.length_c   1.000
_cell.angle_alpha   90.00
_cell.angle_beta   90.00
_cell.angle_gamma   90.00
#
_symmetry.space_group_name_H-M   'P 1'
#
loop_
_entity.id
_entity.type
_entity.pdbx_description
1 polymer ?
#
loop_
_entity_poly.entity_id
_entity_poly.type
_entity_poly.pdbx_seq_one_letter_code
_entity_poly.pdbx_strand_id
1 'polypeptide(L)'
;MPTLTIDGQQIVVDPGTTVIQAAEKLGIYIPRYCYHPGLSIAGSCRLCMVEIEKMPKLQIACHTRVADGMQVITTSDKVKQARKAMLEFLLVDHPLDCPVCDQSGECDLQNFYMEIGRYDSRFLDNKLKRKKAFPIGPHVVLDQERCILCSRCVRFTDEVTHTNELGIFERGDHSVIDLYPGKQLSNKYSGNVIDICPVGALTEKEFRFKCRVWYLQSQDSICNGCARGCNIQVHYNTARPYKSDGRRILRLKPRFNPFVNKWWICDEGRYGYEFINKNRIEYPHLRRAGQLELSDWDAVMEEVPRALKTALEKYGPESIGIIASPQLSNEDLYLIRKIFQEL
;
A
#
# COMPACT_ATOMS: atom_id res chain seq x y z
N MET A 1 -0.59 -4.65 -35.13
CA MET A 1 -0.27 -4.92 -33.72
C MET A 1 0.88 -5.91 -33.70
N PRO A 2 2.00 -5.63 -33.02
CA PRO A 2 3.12 -6.57 -32.98
C PRO A 2 2.75 -7.87 -32.26
N THR A 3 3.25 -8.99 -32.79
CA THR A 3 3.13 -10.33 -32.20
C THR A 3 4.46 -10.77 -31.62
N LEU A 4 4.46 -11.31 -30.40
CA LEU A 4 5.65 -11.91 -29.78
C LEU A 4 5.32 -13.22 -29.10
N THR A 5 6.36 -13.98 -28.77
CA THR A 5 6.26 -15.21 -28.00
C THR A 5 7.14 -15.09 -26.75
N ILE A 6 6.58 -15.41 -25.58
CA ILE A 6 7.27 -15.39 -24.28
C ILE A 6 7.18 -16.78 -23.67
N ASP A 7 8.31 -17.44 -23.44
CA ASP A 7 8.37 -18.81 -22.90
C ASP A 7 7.45 -19.80 -23.64
N GLY A 8 7.40 -19.68 -24.98
CA GLY A 8 6.58 -20.52 -25.85
C GLY A 8 5.12 -20.08 -26.02
N GLN A 9 4.66 -19.05 -25.29
CA GLN A 9 3.30 -18.53 -25.38
C GLN A 9 3.24 -17.29 -26.28
N GLN A 10 2.46 -17.37 -27.36
CA GLN A 10 2.30 -16.27 -28.31
C GLN A 10 1.21 -15.29 -27.86
N ILE A 11 1.44 -13.98 -28.07
CA ILE A 11 0.46 -12.92 -27.79
C ILE A 11 0.59 -11.77 -28.80
N VAL A 12 -0.54 -11.13 -29.10
CA VAL A 12 -0.62 -9.88 -29.86
C VAL A 12 -0.86 -8.73 -28.89
N VAL A 13 -0.09 -7.65 -29.02
CA VAL A 13 -0.19 -6.50 -28.12
C VAL A 13 -0.27 -5.18 -28.87
N ASP A 14 -0.71 -4.12 -28.19
CA ASP A 14 -0.73 -2.78 -28.75
C ASP A 14 0.69 -2.25 -28.99
N PRO A 15 0.90 -1.46 -30.06
CA PRO A 15 2.19 -0.80 -30.30
C PRO A 15 2.67 0.00 -29.07
N GLY A 16 3.96 -0.11 -28.75
CA GLY A 16 4.54 0.56 -27.59
C GLY A 16 4.44 -0.22 -26.27
N THR A 17 3.74 -1.36 -26.22
CA THR A 17 3.76 -2.27 -25.06
C THR A 17 5.18 -2.73 -24.76
N THR A 18 5.58 -2.78 -23.48
CA THR A 18 6.88 -3.35 -23.07
C THR A 18 6.79 -4.86 -22.88
N VAL A 19 7.94 -5.54 -22.91
CA VAL A 19 8.00 -6.98 -22.67
C VAL A 19 7.43 -7.34 -21.30
N ILE A 20 7.64 -6.53 -20.26
CA ILE A 20 7.10 -6.82 -18.92
C ILE A 20 5.57 -6.74 -18.87
N GLN A 21 4.98 -5.80 -19.60
CA GLN A 21 3.52 -5.65 -19.72
C GLN A 21 2.91 -6.78 -20.55
N ALA A 22 3.60 -7.21 -21.62
CA ALA A 22 3.18 -8.36 -22.41
C ALA A 22 3.22 -9.66 -21.59
N ALA A 23 4.27 -9.86 -20.79
CA ALA A 23 4.38 -11.01 -19.88
C ALA A 23 3.25 -11.03 -18.84
N GLU A 24 2.88 -9.87 -18.27
CA GLU A 24 1.74 -9.76 -17.33
C GLU A 24 0.41 -10.19 -17.96
N LYS A 25 0.17 -9.85 -19.23
CA LYS A 25 -1.04 -10.29 -19.96
C LYS A 25 -1.10 -11.82 -20.15
N LEU A 26 0.05 -12.50 -20.13
CA LEU A 26 0.17 -13.96 -20.19
C LEU A 26 0.21 -14.61 -18.80
N GLY A 27 0.09 -13.84 -17.71
CA GLY A 27 0.25 -14.36 -16.35
C GLY A 27 1.69 -14.73 -15.97
N ILE A 28 2.68 -14.31 -16.76
CA ILE A 28 4.10 -14.56 -16.51
C ILE A 28 4.66 -13.42 -15.64
N TYR A 29 4.99 -13.73 -14.38
CA TYR A 29 5.58 -12.75 -13.48
C TYR A 29 7.09 -12.64 -13.69
N ILE A 30 7.54 -11.48 -14.18
CA ILE A 30 8.98 -11.14 -14.24
C ILE A 30 9.37 -10.38 -12.96
N PRO A 31 10.36 -10.84 -12.17
CA PRO A 31 10.83 -10.19 -10.96
C PRO A 31 11.32 -8.75 -11.17
N ARG A 32 10.98 -7.84 -10.26
CA ARG A 32 11.24 -6.39 -10.43
C ARG A 32 11.26 -5.61 -9.10
N TYR A 33 12.14 -4.60 -9.01
CA TYR A 33 12.14 -3.64 -7.88
C TYR A 33 11.86 -2.20 -8.27
N CYS A 34 12.40 -1.69 -9.37
CA CYS A 34 12.21 -0.27 -9.72
C CYS A 34 10.96 -0.04 -10.57
N TYR A 35 10.52 -1.03 -11.36
CA TYR A 35 9.31 -0.91 -12.16
C TYR A 35 8.07 -0.89 -11.28
N HIS A 36 7.16 0.05 -11.51
CA HIS A 36 5.83 0.10 -10.94
C HIS A 36 4.89 0.59 -12.05
N PRO A 37 3.73 -0.06 -12.31
CA PRO A 37 2.85 0.32 -13.43
C PRO A 37 2.33 1.77 -13.39
N GLY A 38 2.26 2.36 -12.20
CA GLY A 38 1.84 3.75 -11.99
C GLY A 38 2.96 4.79 -11.98
N LEU A 39 4.19 4.43 -12.31
CA LEU A 39 5.34 5.35 -12.40
C LEU A 39 6.01 5.18 -13.77
N SER A 40 6.91 6.11 -14.12
CA SER A 40 7.77 5.99 -15.30
C SER A 40 8.64 4.72 -15.28
N ILE A 41 9.52 4.55 -16.28
CA ILE A 41 10.45 3.41 -16.33
C ILE A 41 11.86 3.90 -16.00
N ALA A 42 12.46 3.40 -14.91
CA ALA A 42 13.81 3.76 -14.49
C ALA A 42 14.89 2.79 -14.98
N GLY A 43 14.64 1.47 -14.93
CA GLY A 43 15.62 0.46 -15.32
C GLY A 43 16.84 0.33 -14.39
N SER A 44 16.84 0.93 -13.20
CA SER A 44 18.00 0.96 -12.30
C SER A 44 18.33 -0.40 -11.66
N CYS A 45 17.32 -1.17 -11.22
CA CYS A 45 17.56 -2.39 -10.44
C CYS A 45 17.99 -3.62 -11.25
N ARG A 46 17.76 -3.60 -12.57
CA ARG A 46 18.09 -4.69 -13.52
C ARG A 46 17.58 -6.11 -13.19
N LEU A 47 16.72 -6.32 -12.19
CA LEU A 47 16.19 -7.65 -11.86
C LEU A 47 15.30 -8.25 -12.96
N CYS A 48 14.64 -7.40 -13.74
CA CYS A 48 13.74 -7.82 -14.83
C CYS A 48 14.43 -8.26 -16.13
N MET A 49 15.70 -8.69 -16.06
CA MET A 49 16.42 -9.17 -17.23
C MET A 49 15.73 -10.40 -17.84
N VAL A 50 15.71 -10.43 -19.18
CA VAL A 50 15.21 -11.51 -20.03
C VAL A 50 16.15 -11.73 -21.21
N GLU A 51 16.15 -12.94 -21.75
CA GLU A 51 16.86 -13.26 -22.98
C GLU A 51 15.91 -13.02 -24.15
N ILE A 52 16.39 -12.33 -25.18
CA ILE A 52 15.65 -12.09 -26.43
C ILE A 52 16.51 -12.65 -27.55
N GLU A 53 15.92 -13.50 -28.40
CA GLU A 53 16.67 -14.10 -29.50
C GLU A 53 17.28 -13.02 -30.40
N LYS A 54 18.45 -13.34 -30.97
CA LYS A 54 19.24 -12.45 -31.83
C LYS A 54 19.79 -11.19 -31.13
N MET A 55 19.57 -11.02 -29.82
CA MET A 55 20.24 -9.99 -29.03
C MET A 55 21.41 -10.60 -28.23
N PRO A 56 22.63 -10.04 -28.34
CA PRO A 56 23.82 -10.64 -27.72
C PRO A 56 23.83 -10.50 -26.18
N LYS A 57 23.10 -9.52 -25.63
CA LYS A 57 23.01 -9.26 -24.19
C LYS A 57 21.58 -9.42 -23.71
N LEU A 58 21.42 -9.79 -22.45
CA LEU A 58 20.13 -9.77 -21.77
C LEU A 58 19.56 -8.34 -21.78
N GLN A 59 18.25 -8.26 -21.96
CA GLN A 59 17.53 -6.98 -22.02
C GLN A 59 16.65 -6.81 -20.79
N ILE A 60 16.38 -5.56 -20.41
CA ILE A 60 15.45 -5.26 -19.31
C ILE A 60 14.01 -5.27 -19.82
N ALA A 61 13.21 -6.23 -19.34
CA ALA A 61 11.82 -6.36 -19.78
C ALA A 61 10.97 -5.11 -19.52
N CYS A 62 11.32 -4.33 -18.47
CA CYS A 62 10.55 -3.16 -18.09
C CYS A 62 10.62 -1.99 -19.08
N HIS A 63 11.62 -1.95 -19.96
CA HIS A 63 11.82 -0.87 -20.94
C HIS A 63 11.73 -1.37 -22.38
N THR A 64 12.22 -2.58 -22.66
CA THR A 64 12.25 -3.12 -24.02
C THR A 64 10.84 -3.18 -24.60
N ARG A 65 10.65 -2.48 -25.73
CA ARG A 65 9.38 -2.47 -26.47
C ARG A 65 9.24 -3.75 -27.27
N VAL A 66 8.01 -4.24 -27.35
CA VAL A 66 7.69 -5.40 -28.17
C VAL A 66 7.87 -5.07 -29.66
N ALA A 67 8.54 -5.96 -30.37
CA ALA A 67 8.68 -5.95 -31.82
C ALA A 67 8.00 -7.20 -32.41
N ASP A 68 7.57 -7.12 -33.66
CA ASP A 68 6.93 -8.25 -34.33
C ASP A 68 7.91 -9.42 -34.52
N GLY A 69 7.45 -10.64 -34.26
CA GLY A 69 8.27 -11.85 -34.28
C GLY A 69 9.29 -11.96 -33.14
N MET A 70 9.19 -11.11 -32.10
CA MET A 70 10.09 -11.16 -30.95
C MET A 70 9.93 -12.48 -30.17
N GLN A 71 11.05 -13.11 -29.83
CA GLN A 71 11.11 -14.35 -29.04
C GLN A 71 11.82 -14.05 -27.72
N VAL A 72 11.09 -14.21 -26.60
CA VAL A 72 11.58 -13.88 -25.26
C VAL A 72 11.61 -15.14 -24.39
N ILE A 73 12.73 -15.36 -23.71
CA ILE A 73 12.92 -16.44 -22.76
C ILE A 73 13.19 -15.83 -21.38
N THR A 74 12.36 -16.15 -20.38
CA THR A 74 12.47 -15.57 -19.03
C THR A 74 13.12 -16.51 -18.02
N THR A 75 13.40 -17.76 -18.43
CA THR A 75 13.83 -18.87 -17.56
C THR A 75 15.17 -19.50 -17.95
N SER A 76 15.88 -18.95 -18.95
CA SER A 76 17.18 -19.48 -19.36
C SER A 76 18.23 -19.38 -18.25
N ASP A 77 19.29 -20.19 -18.33
CA ASP A 77 20.33 -20.20 -17.31
C ASP A 77 21.06 -18.85 -17.21
N LYS A 78 21.24 -18.16 -18.35
CA LYS A 78 21.79 -16.79 -18.38
C LYS A 78 20.91 -15.84 -17.58
N VAL A 79 19.58 -15.91 -17.75
CA VAL A 79 18.63 -15.06 -17.02
C VAL A 79 18.65 -15.36 -15.53
N LYS A 80 18.62 -16.65 -15.16
CA LYS A 80 18.70 -17.09 -13.76
C LYS A 80 19.99 -16.60 -13.09
N GLN A 81 21.14 -16.75 -13.77
CA GLN A 81 22.43 -16.29 -13.27
C GLN A 81 22.49 -14.77 -13.13
N ALA A 82 21.97 -14.02 -14.11
CA ALA A 82 21.92 -12.57 -14.04
C ALA A 82 21.06 -12.07 -12.87
N ARG A 83 19.89 -12.68 -12.64
CA ARG A 83 19.03 -12.32 -11.49
C ARG A 83 19.73 -12.61 -10.15
N LYS A 84 20.39 -13.76 -10.02
CA LYS A 84 21.20 -14.08 -8.83
C LYS A 84 22.30 -13.04 -8.60
N ALA A 85 23.04 -12.68 -9.63
CA ALA A 85 24.10 -11.66 -9.53
C ALA A 85 23.54 -10.28 -9.14
N MET A 86 22.39 -9.88 -9.69
CA MET A 86 21.75 -8.61 -9.30
C MET A 86 21.30 -8.61 -7.83
N LEU A 87 20.74 -9.72 -7.35
CA LEU A 87 20.41 -9.86 -5.93
C LEU A 87 21.67 -9.76 -5.06
N GLU A 88 22.79 -10.32 -5.51
CA GLU A 88 24.05 -10.24 -4.79
C GLU A 88 24.53 -8.80 -4.65
N PHE A 89 24.56 -8.04 -5.75
CA PHE A 89 24.92 -6.61 -5.71
C PHE A 89 23.99 -5.80 -4.80
N LEU A 90 22.68 -6.06 -4.82
CA LEU A 90 21.73 -5.35 -3.97
C LEU A 90 21.91 -5.70 -2.48
N LEU A 91 22.44 -6.88 -2.18
CA LEU A 91 22.68 -7.36 -0.81
C LEU A 91 24.08 -7.04 -0.29
N VAL A 92 25.00 -6.54 -1.13
CA VAL A 92 26.37 -6.16 -0.72
C VAL A 92 26.34 -5.23 0.48
N ASP A 93 25.65 -4.09 0.40
CA ASP A 93 25.54 -3.12 1.49
C ASP A 93 24.23 -3.20 2.29
N HIS A 94 23.28 -4.05 1.89
CA HIS A 94 22.02 -4.19 2.61
C HIS A 94 22.25 -4.77 4.02
N PRO A 95 21.70 -4.16 5.08
CA PRO A 95 21.95 -4.58 6.46
C PRO A 95 21.23 -5.89 6.80
N LEU A 96 21.76 -6.61 7.78
CA LEU A 96 21.15 -7.84 8.32
C LEU A 96 20.00 -7.53 9.31
N ASP A 97 19.12 -6.63 8.90
CA ASP A 97 18.07 -6.07 9.74
C ASP A 97 16.74 -6.86 9.66
N CYS A 98 16.65 -7.94 8.88
CA CYS A 98 15.41 -8.69 8.67
C CYS A 98 14.62 -9.03 9.96
N PRO A 99 15.25 -9.40 11.10
CA PRO A 99 14.53 -9.63 12.35
C PRO A 99 13.86 -8.38 12.93
N VAL A 100 14.46 -7.20 12.74
CA VAL A 100 13.98 -5.91 13.28
C VAL A 100 13.30 -5.04 12.22
N CYS A 101 13.26 -5.49 10.97
CA CYS A 101 12.65 -4.78 9.86
C CYS A 101 11.13 -5.01 9.88
N ASP A 102 10.34 -3.94 9.85
CA ASP A 102 8.87 -4.01 9.90
C ASP A 102 8.27 -4.71 8.65
N GLN A 103 8.90 -4.48 7.49
CA GLN A 103 8.49 -5.06 6.21
C GLN A 103 8.86 -6.54 6.06
N SER A 104 9.52 -7.15 7.05
CA SER A 104 9.84 -8.59 7.05
C SER A 104 8.57 -9.42 6.93
N GLY A 105 8.56 -10.37 5.98
CA GLY A 105 7.39 -11.16 5.61
C GLY A 105 6.57 -10.58 4.45
N GLU A 106 6.74 -9.30 4.09
CA GLU A 106 6.15 -8.68 2.89
C GLU A 106 7.19 -7.87 2.08
N CYS A 107 8.48 -8.20 2.24
CA CYS A 107 9.60 -7.54 1.58
C CYS A 107 9.93 -8.27 0.27
N ASP A 108 9.86 -7.57 -0.86
CA ASP A 108 10.19 -8.15 -2.18
C ASP A 108 11.64 -8.64 -2.21
N LEU A 109 12.56 -7.92 -1.55
CA LEU A 109 13.98 -8.32 -1.51
C LEU A 109 14.18 -9.65 -0.78
N GLN A 110 13.47 -9.84 0.31
CA GLN A 110 13.48 -11.11 1.04
C GLN A 110 12.87 -12.22 0.18
N ASN A 111 11.72 -11.96 -0.44
CA ASN A 111 10.98 -12.96 -1.22
C ASN A 111 11.79 -13.42 -2.44
N PHE A 112 12.35 -12.49 -3.22
CA PHE A 112 13.18 -12.83 -4.37
C PHE A 112 14.51 -13.48 -3.98
N TYR A 113 15.09 -13.13 -2.82
CA TYR A 113 16.24 -13.88 -2.31
C TYR A 113 15.87 -15.35 -2.01
N MET A 114 14.74 -15.58 -1.36
CA MET A 114 14.28 -16.95 -1.06
C MET A 114 13.90 -17.75 -2.30
N GLU A 115 13.37 -17.10 -3.34
CA GLU A 115 12.97 -17.75 -4.59
C GLU A 115 14.16 -17.99 -5.54
N ILE A 116 15.02 -16.99 -5.71
CA ILE A 116 16.04 -16.94 -6.76
C ILE A 116 17.46 -17.02 -6.19
N GLY A 117 17.70 -16.30 -5.09
CA GLY A 117 19.04 -15.92 -4.61
C GLY A 117 19.65 -16.80 -3.53
N ARG A 118 19.17 -18.02 -3.28
CA ARG A 118 19.65 -18.93 -2.20
C ARG A 118 21.11 -19.38 -2.34
N TYR A 119 22.06 -18.45 -2.20
CA TYR A 119 23.51 -18.67 -2.25
C TYR A 119 24.15 -18.15 -0.95
N ASP A 120 25.34 -18.64 -0.63
CA ASP A 120 26.12 -18.09 0.47
C ASP A 120 26.77 -16.76 0.07
N SER A 121 26.69 -15.76 0.95
CA SER A 121 27.32 -14.46 0.71
C SER A 121 28.83 -14.63 0.56
N ARG A 122 29.38 -14.09 -0.52
CA ARG A 122 30.83 -14.02 -0.76
C ARG A 122 31.43 -12.69 -0.31
N PHE A 123 30.59 -11.75 0.12
CA PHE A 123 31.03 -10.45 0.64
C PHE A 123 31.56 -10.61 2.06
N LEU A 124 32.84 -10.28 2.26
CA LEU A 124 33.58 -10.45 3.52
C LEU A 124 33.90 -9.12 4.22
N ASP A 125 33.64 -7.99 3.55
CA ASP A 125 33.96 -6.66 4.06
C ASP A 125 32.86 -6.08 4.95
N ASN A 126 33.16 -4.92 5.54
CA ASN A 126 32.18 -4.15 6.28
C ASN A 126 31.18 -3.48 5.32
N LYS A 127 29.89 -3.68 5.60
CA LYS A 127 28.80 -2.98 4.92
C LYS A 127 28.85 -1.49 5.22
N LEU A 128 28.51 -0.65 4.24
CA LEU A 128 28.40 0.79 4.43
C LEU A 128 27.31 1.13 5.45
N LYS A 129 27.68 1.92 6.46
CA LYS A 129 26.75 2.44 7.46
C LYS A 129 26.16 3.77 7.02
N ARG A 130 24.87 3.96 7.28
CA ARG A 130 24.10 5.15 6.90
C ARG A 130 23.10 5.50 7.99
N LYS A 131 22.36 6.60 7.81
CA LYS A 131 21.39 7.05 8.80
C LYS A 131 20.22 6.07 8.87
N LYS A 132 19.95 5.53 10.05
CA LYS A 132 18.86 4.58 10.30
C LYS A 132 17.66 5.26 10.95
N ALA A 133 16.48 4.74 10.62
CA ALA A 133 15.23 4.93 11.35
C ALA A 133 14.96 6.36 11.84
N PHE A 134 15.02 7.35 10.94
CA PHE A 134 14.71 8.74 11.26
C PHE A 134 13.42 9.18 10.56
N PRO A 135 12.59 10.00 11.22
CA PRO A 135 11.39 10.53 10.58
C PRO A 135 11.79 11.52 9.48
N ILE A 136 11.12 11.41 8.33
CA ILE A 136 11.25 12.35 7.20
C ILE A 136 9.97 13.17 6.98
N GLY A 137 8.94 12.90 7.78
CA GLY A 137 7.65 13.58 7.75
C GLY A 137 6.78 13.11 8.91
N PRO A 138 5.49 13.48 8.92
CA PRO A 138 4.56 13.11 9.99
C PRO A 138 4.41 11.60 10.16
N HIS A 139 4.35 10.87 9.04
CA HIS A 139 3.94 9.46 8.99
C HIS A 139 5.03 8.49 8.51
N VAL A 140 6.13 9.00 7.94
CA VAL A 140 7.13 8.16 7.26
C VAL A 140 8.47 8.19 7.98
N VAL A 141 9.00 7.00 8.26
CA VAL A 141 10.35 6.78 8.81
C VAL A 141 11.24 6.18 7.72
N LEU A 142 12.39 6.83 7.50
CA LEU A 142 13.42 6.40 6.54
C LEU A 142 14.57 5.67 7.23
N ASP A 143 14.98 4.57 6.64
CA ASP A 143 16.21 3.83 6.93
C ASP A 143 17.04 3.75 5.64
N GLN A 144 18.13 4.52 5.58
CA GLN A 144 18.96 4.63 4.37
C GLN A 144 19.79 3.39 4.09
N GLU A 145 20.09 2.57 5.10
CA GLU A 145 20.85 1.33 4.90
C GLU A 145 20.00 0.26 4.20
N ARG A 146 18.69 0.23 4.47
CA ARG A 146 17.78 -0.73 3.85
C ARG A 146 17.41 -0.36 2.40
N CYS A 147 17.70 0.87 1.97
CA CYS A 147 17.29 1.34 0.65
C CYS A 147 18.16 0.71 -0.46
N ILE A 148 17.51 0.18 -1.48
CA ILE A 148 18.16 -0.39 -2.67
C ILE A 148 18.23 0.57 -3.87
N LEU A 149 18.03 1.88 -3.63
CA LEU A 149 18.12 2.94 -4.65
C LEU A 149 17.27 2.70 -5.91
N CYS A 150 16.09 2.08 -5.75
CA CYS A 150 15.20 1.77 -6.88
C CYS A 150 14.47 2.98 -7.47
N SER A 151 14.61 4.16 -6.85
CA SER A 151 14.02 5.45 -7.21
C SER A 151 12.48 5.52 -7.33
N ARG A 152 11.72 4.52 -6.84
CA ARG A 152 10.24 4.57 -6.85
C ARG A 152 9.70 5.77 -6.06
N CYS A 153 10.21 6.01 -4.85
CA CYS A 153 9.74 7.10 -3.98
C CYS A 153 10.03 8.50 -4.55
N VAL A 154 11.23 8.71 -5.09
CA VAL A 154 11.61 9.98 -5.74
C VAL A 154 10.71 10.27 -6.94
N ARG A 155 10.50 9.27 -7.80
CA ARG A 155 9.63 9.41 -8.97
C ARG A 155 8.16 9.58 -8.59
N PHE A 156 7.71 8.98 -7.50
CA PHE A 156 6.38 9.26 -6.98
C PHE A 156 6.23 10.73 -6.58
N THR A 157 7.21 11.30 -5.85
CA THR A 157 7.15 12.71 -5.44
C THR A 157 7.31 13.70 -6.60
N ASP A 158 7.96 13.29 -7.68
CA ASP A 158 8.16 14.07 -8.90
C ASP A 158 6.94 13.98 -9.84
N GLU A 159 6.48 12.76 -10.13
CA GLU A 159 5.50 12.48 -11.18
C GLU A 159 4.04 12.43 -10.70
N VAL A 160 3.79 12.09 -9.43
CA VAL A 160 2.43 11.89 -8.91
C VAL A 160 1.98 13.04 -8.02
N THR A 161 2.80 13.44 -7.05
CA THR A 161 2.46 14.55 -6.15
C THR A 161 3.01 15.88 -6.64
N HIS A 162 4.03 15.88 -7.49
CA HIS A 162 4.73 17.08 -8.01
C HIS A 162 5.31 17.96 -6.90
N THR A 163 5.60 17.38 -5.74
CA THR A 163 6.07 18.09 -4.54
C THR A 163 7.58 18.03 -4.37
N ASN A 164 8.26 17.09 -5.05
CA ASN A 164 9.72 17.03 -5.17
C ASN A 164 10.48 17.06 -3.84
N GLU A 165 9.94 16.46 -2.77
CA GLU A 165 10.61 16.48 -1.48
C GLU A 165 11.73 15.44 -1.38
N LEU A 166 11.68 14.35 -2.15
CA LEU A 166 12.68 13.28 -2.12
C LEU A 166 13.63 13.36 -3.31
N GLY A 167 14.91 13.07 -3.07
CA GLY A 167 15.95 12.98 -4.10
C GLY A 167 16.93 11.84 -3.86
N ILE A 168 17.77 11.56 -4.86
CA ILE A 168 18.99 10.77 -4.71
C ILE A 168 20.16 11.75 -4.66
N PHE A 169 20.91 11.73 -3.58
CA PHE A 169 22.10 12.55 -3.36
C PHE A 169 23.36 11.70 -3.45
N GLU A 170 24.50 12.37 -3.61
CA GLU A 170 25.81 11.74 -3.87
C GLU A 170 25.84 10.91 -5.17
N ARG A 171 26.87 10.07 -5.33
CA ARG A 171 27.07 9.24 -6.52
C ARG A 171 27.74 7.92 -6.17
N GLY A 172 27.54 6.91 -7.02
CA GLY A 172 28.12 5.58 -6.84
C GLY A 172 27.57 4.85 -5.62
N ASP A 173 28.44 4.13 -4.92
CA ASP A 173 28.17 3.42 -3.67
C ASP A 173 27.88 4.34 -2.47
N HIS A 174 28.16 5.63 -2.58
CA HIS A 174 27.76 6.65 -1.59
C HIS A 174 26.34 7.20 -1.81
N SER A 175 25.64 6.82 -2.89
CA SER A 175 24.33 7.38 -3.22
C SER A 175 23.28 7.09 -2.14
N VAL A 176 22.54 8.10 -1.71
CA VAL A 176 21.49 7.97 -0.68
C VAL A 176 20.18 8.61 -1.12
N ILE A 177 19.06 8.01 -0.71
CA ILE A 177 17.76 8.69 -0.75
C ILE A 177 17.68 9.59 0.48
N ASP A 178 17.30 10.86 0.29
CA ASP A 178 17.01 11.77 1.38
C ASP A 178 16.00 12.84 0.95
N LEU A 179 15.66 13.75 1.87
CA LEU A 179 14.88 14.94 1.60
C LEU A 179 15.73 16.03 0.95
N TYR A 180 15.13 16.83 0.07
CA TYR A 180 15.72 18.08 -0.35
C TYR A 180 15.91 19.02 0.87
N PRO A 181 17.03 19.76 0.97
CA PRO A 181 17.30 20.62 2.12
C PRO A 181 16.13 21.54 2.48
N GLY A 182 15.72 21.50 3.76
CA GLY A 182 14.61 22.31 4.28
C GLY A 182 13.21 21.78 3.97
N LYS A 183 13.05 20.66 3.26
CA LYS A 183 11.76 20.01 3.02
C LYS A 183 11.45 18.97 4.10
N GLN A 184 10.17 18.64 4.20
CA GLN A 184 9.66 17.45 4.89
C GLN A 184 8.68 16.75 3.95
N LEU A 185 8.60 15.43 4.02
CA LEU A 185 7.63 14.63 3.29
C LEU A 185 6.26 14.73 3.99
N SER A 186 5.55 15.84 3.76
CA SER A 186 4.28 16.17 4.43
C SER A 186 3.14 16.50 3.45
N ASN A 187 3.30 16.14 2.16
CA ASN A 187 2.20 16.22 1.20
C ASN A 187 1.07 15.25 1.55
N LYS A 188 -0.13 15.49 1.00
CA LYS A 188 -1.36 14.72 1.31
C LYS A 188 -1.38 13.27 0.80
N TYR A 189 -0.29 12.80 0.19
CA TYR A 189 -0.14 11.46 -0.35
C TYR A 189 1.18 10.82 0.13
N SER A 190 1.80 11.36 1.18
CA SER A 190 3.11 10.95 1.65
C SER A 190 3.16 9.48 2.02
N GLY A 191 2.07 8.92 2.56
CA GLY A 191 2.00 7.52 2.99
C GLY A 191 2.16 6.52 1.85
N ASN A 192 1.89 6.89 0.59
CA ASN A 192 2.04 5.99 -0.55
C ASN A 192 3.51 5.64 -0.85
N VAL A 193 4.48 6.44 -0.38
CA VAL A 193 5.90 6.10 -0.55
C VAL A 193 6.27 4.81 0.19
N ILE A 194 5.52 4.48 1.25
CA ILE A 194 5.69 3.25 2.03
C ILE A 194 5.25 2.04 1.19
N ASP A 195 4.07 2.12 0.55
CA ASP A 195 3.52 1.00 -0.23
C ASP A 195 4.32 0.70 -1.49
N ILE A 196 4.86 1.73 -2.15
CA ILE A 196 5.67 1.53 -3.36
C ILE A 196 7.09 1.06 -3.03
N CYS A 197 7.55 1.22 -1.78
CA CYS A 197 8.89 0.83 -1.39
C CYS A 197 8.99 -0.71 -1.34
N PRO A 198 9.82 -1.34 -2.20
CA PRO A 198 9.92 -2.81 -2.25
C PRO A 198 10.66 -3.42 -1.05
N VAL A 199 11.23 -2.58 -0.18
CA VAL A 199 12.08 -2.95 0.95
C VAL A 199 11.76 -2.08 2.15
N GLY A 200 12.12 -2.51 3.37
CA GLY A 200 11.83 -1.80 4.62
C GLY A 200 12.60 -0.51 4.89
N ALA A 201 12.95 0.23 3.83
CA ALA A 201 13.60 1.54 3.90
C ALA A 201 12.62 2.66 4.25
N LEU A 202 11.40 2.62 3.74
CA LEU A 202 10.34 3.59 4.05
C LEU A 202 9.23 2.83 4.78
N THR A 203 8.99 3.19 6.04
CA THR A 203 8.04 2.47 6.91
C THR A 203 7.06 3.43 7.56
N GLU A 204 5.85 2.93 7.81
CA GLU A 204 4.75 3.66 8.44
C GLU A 204 4.99 3.81 9.94
N LYS A 205 5.06 5.05 10.43
CA LYS A 205 5.32 5.34 11.85
C LYS A 205 4.24 4.76 12.77
N GLU A 206 2.99 4.80 12.33
CA GLU A 206 1.81 4.39 13.08
C GLU A 206 1.69 2.87 13.22
N PHE A 207 2.17 2.13 12.22
CA PHE A 207 2.10 0.67 12.15
C PHE A 207 3.39 -0.02 12.60
N ARG A 208 4.55 0.64 12.44
CA ARG A 208 5.87 0.07 12.70
C ARG A 208 5.91 -0.60 14.07
N PHE A 209 6.26 -1.88 14.07
CA PHE A 209 6.40 -2.75 15.25
C PHE A 209 5.12 -3.01 16.04
N LYS A 210 3.95 -2.64 15.52
CA LYS A 210 2.65 -2.93 16.16
C LYS A 210 2.19 -4.36 15.93
N CYS A 211 2.49 -4.93 14.77
CA CYS A 211 2.18 -6.32 14.48
C CYS A 211 3.02 -6.82 13.30
N ARG A 212 3.22 -8.13 13.23
CA ARG A 212 3.87 -8.77 12.08
C ARG A 212 2.83 -9.13 11.04
N VAL A 213 3.22 -9.03 9.78
CA VAL A 213 2.32 -9.18 8.63
C VAL A 213 1.68 -10.55 8.53
N TRP A 214 2.36 -11.60 8.99
CA TRP A 214 1.81 -12.97 9.05
C TRP A 214 0.75 -13.18 10.14
N TYR A 215 0.53 -12.20 11.02
CA TYR A 215 -0.60 -12.18 11.95
C TYR A 215 -1.76 -11.31 11.46
N LEU A 216 -1.56 -10.53 10.39
CA LEU A 216 -2.61 -9.70 9.83
C LEU A 216 -3.54 -10.54 8.95
N GLN A 217 -4.82 -10.23 9.07
CA GLN A 217 -5.85 -10.56 8.09
C GLN A 217 -6.10 -9.34 7.22
N SER A 218 -6.55 -9.55 5.99
CA SER A 218 -6.82 -8.48 5.03
C SER A 218 -8.22 -8.62 4.44
N GLN A 219 -8.97 -7.52 4.39
CA GLN A 219 -10.28 -7.46 3.74
C GLN A 219 -10.35 -6.27 2.78
N ASP A 220 -10.83 -6.53 1.57
CA ASP A 220 -11.07 -5.48 0.58
C ASP A 220 -12.28 -4.63 1.00
N SER A 221 -12.12 -3.31 0.93
CA SER A 221 -13.15 -2.35 1.35
C SER A 221 -13.05 -1.02 0.57
N ILE A 222 -13.82 -0.02 1.00
CA ILE A 222 -13.88 1.32 0.44
C ILE A 222 -13.61 2.34 1.55
N CYS A 223 -12.78 3.33 1.27
CA CYS A 223 -12.51 4.43 2.20
C CYS A 223 -13.73 5.37 2.26
N ASN A 224 -14.24 5.60 3.47
CA ASN A 224 -15.37 6.49 3.74
C ASN A 224 -14.95 7.92 4.14
N GLY A 225 -13.66 8.28 3.98
CA GLY A 225 -13.13 9.57 4.43
C GLY A 225 -13.58 10.78 3.60
N CYS A 226 -13.89 10.58 2.31
CA CYS A 226 -14.41 11.63 1.43
C CYS A 226 -15.22 11.03 0.28
N ALA A 227 -15.86 11.88 -0.53
CA ALA A 227 -16.71 11.47 -1.65
C ALA A 227 -15.98 10.70 -2.78
N ARG A 228 -14.65 10.61 -2.76
CA ARG A 228 -13.89 9.85 -3.78
C ARG A 228 -14.10 8.34 -3.67
N GLY A 229 -14.34 7.80 -2.47
CA GLY A 229 -14.56 6.37 -2.27
C GLY A 229 -13.38 5.49 -2.72
N CYS A 230 -12.14 5.84 -2.34
CA CYS A 230 -10.96 5.09 -2.75
C CYS A 230 -11.05 3.61 -2.36
N ASN A 231 -10.66 2.70 -3.27
CA ASN A 231 -10.55 1.29 -2.96
C ASN A 231 -9.35 1.05 -2.02
N ILE A 232 -9.60 0.35 -0.92
CA ILE A 232 -8.61 0.06 0.11
C ILE A 232 -8.62 -1.41 0.49
N GLN A 233 -7.55 -1.83 1.16
CA GLN A 233 -7.47 -3.08 1.88
C GLN A 233 -7.26 -2.77 3.36
N VAL A 234 -8.18 -3.26 4.19
CA VAL A 234 -8.15 -3.10 5.64
C VAL A 234 -7.30 -4.22 6.22
N HIS A 235 -6.23 -3.88 6.92
CA HIS A 235 -5.37 -4.85 7.61
C HIS A 235 -5.71 -4.86 9.10
N TYR A 236 -6.18 -6.00 9.57
CA TYR A 236 -6.73 -6.17 10.92
C TYR A 236 -6.22 -7.45 11.59
N ASN A 237 -6.37 -7.55 12.91
CA ASN A 237 -6.03 -8.76 13.65
C ASN A 237 -7.07 -9.04 14.72
N THR A 238 -8.06 -9.87 14.37
CA THR A 238 -9.07 -10.35 15.32
C THR A 238 -8.72 -11.72 15.89
N ALA A 239 -7.89 -12.50 15.20
CA ALA A 239 -7.52 -13.85 15.62
C ALA A 239 -6.55 -13.88 16.81
N ARG A 240 -5.68 -12.87 16.95
CA ARG A 240 -4.64 -12.80 18.00
C ARG A 240 -4.51 -11.37 18.54
N PRO A 241 -5.53 -10.80 19.20
CA PRO A 241 -5.56 -9.39 19.59
C PRO A 241 -4.43 -8.98 20.56
N TYR A 242 -3.91 -9.92 21.36
CA TYR A 242 -2.74 -9.68 22.22
C TYR A 242 -1.43 -9.41 21.44
N LYS A 243 -1.41 -9.69 20.13
CA LYS A 243 -0.30 -9.34 19.21
C LYS A 243 -0.48 -7.97 18.55
N SER A 244 -1.54 -7.23 18.87
CA SER A 244 -1.86 -5.91 18.33
C SER A 244 -2.31 -4.91 19.41
N ASP A 245 -1.94 -5.14 20.67
CA ASP A 245 -2.34 -4.32 21.83
C ASP A 245 -3.88 -4.13 21.91
N GLY A 246 -4.65 -5.14 21.52
CA GLY A 246 -6.12 -5.07 21.48
C GLY A 246 -6.70 -4.28 20.30
N ARG A 247 -5.86 -3.67 19.44
CA ARG A 247 -6.33 -2.94 18.25
C ARG A 247 -6.94 -3.90 17.25
N ARG A 248 -8.08 -3.50 16.68
CA ARG A 248 -8.79 -4.27 15.65
C ARG A 248 -8.18 -4.02 14.28
N ILE A 249 -8.19 -2.76 13.84
CA ILE A 249 -7.58 -2.33 12.58
C ILE A 249 -6.21 -1.74 12.87
N LEU A 250 -5.20 -2.16 12.11
CA LEU A 250 -3.81 -1.78 12.32
C LEU A 250 -3.26 -0.83 11.28
N ARG A 251 -3.68 -0.97 10.01
CA ARG A 251 -3.32 -0.07 8.91
C ARG A 251 -4.30 -0.21 7.75
N LEU A 252 -4.30 0.77 6.86
CA LEU A 252 -5.00 0.74 5.58
C LEU A 252 -4.00 0.83 4.43
N LYS A 253 -4.14 -0.05 3.43
CA LYS A 253 -3.36 0.00 2.19
C LYS A 253 -4.25 0.34 0.99
N PRO A 254 -3.74 1.03 -0.04
CA PRO A 254 -4.48 1.24 -1.27
C PRO A 254 -4.74 -0.09 -1.98
N ARG A 255 -5.89 -0.21 -2.64
CA ARG A 255 -6.21 -1.30 -3.55
C ARG A 255 -6.36 -0.76 -4.96
N PHE A 256 -5.83 -1.48 -5.95
CA PHE A 256 -5.85 -1.01 -7.33
C PHE A 256 -7.29 -0.91 -7.87
N ASN A 257 -7.66 0.27 -8.36
CA ASN A 257 -8.86 0.47 -9.18
C ASN A 257 -8.57 1.52 -10.26
N PRO A 258 -8.55 1.16 -11.55
CA PRO A 258 -8.17 2.08 -12.62
C PRO A 258 -9.13 3.28 -12.76
N PHE A 259 -10.37 3.15 -12.28
CA PHE A 259 -11.42 4.16 -12.44
C PHE A 259 -11.53 5.15 -11.28
N VAL A 260 -10.95 4.84 -10.11
CA VAL A 260 -11.14 5.65 -8.89
C VAL A 260 -9.81 6.21 -8.39
N ASN A 261 -8.98 5.35 -7.83
CA ASN A 261 -7.78 5.76 -7.10
C ASN A 261 -6.48 5.24 -7.73
N LYS A 262 -6.57 4.49 -8.82
CA LYS A 262 -5.45 3.78 -9.45
C LYS A 262 -4.72 3.00 -8.36
N TRP A 263 -3.50 3.39 -7.98
CA TRP A 263 -2.71 2.72 -6.94
C TRP A 263 -2.65 3.46 -5.61
N TRP A 264 -3.28 4.63 -5.48
CA TRP A 264 -2.96 5.61 -4.44
C TRP A 264 -4.13 5.84 -3.47
N ILE A 265 -3.83 6.30 -2.27
CA ILE A 265 -4.82 6.89 -1.34
C ILE A 265 -4.24 8.13 -0.68
N CYS A 266 -5.09 9.10 -0.32
CA CYS A 266 -4.62 10.24 0.46
C CYS A 266 -4.35 9.85 1.92
N ASP A 267 -3.53 10.65 2.59
CA ASP A 267 -3.12 10.42 3.97
C ASP A 267 -4.29 10.55 4.94
N GLU A 268 -5.23 11.47 4.70
CA GLU A 268 -6.44 11.59 5.51
C GLU A 268 -7.27 10.30 5.48
N GLY A 269 -7.40 9.66 4.32
CA GLY A 269 -8.09 8.37 4.18
C GLY A 269 -7.29 7.21 4.76
N ARG A 270 -5.96 7.25 4.67
CA ARG A 270 -5.05 6.21 5.18
C ARG A 270 -5.02 6.16 6.70
N TYR A 271 -4.96 7.33 7.36
CA TYR A 271 -4.78 7.45 8.81
C TYR A 271 -6.07 7.74 9.57
N GLY A 272 -7.18 7.97 8.86
CA GLY A 272 -8.48 8.32 9.44
C GLY A 272 -9.22 7.19 10.17
N TYR A 273 -8.66 5.98 10.33
CA TYR A 273 -9.38 4.82 10.90
C TYR A 273 -9.28 4.71 12.42
N GLU A 274 -8.46 5.52 13.11
CA GLU A 274 -8.14 5.30 14.52
C GLU A 274 -9.36 5.43 15.45
N PHE A 275 -10.43 6.14 15.03
CA PHE A 275 -11.70 6.20 15.76
C PHE A 275 -12.36 4.81 15.94
N ILE A 276 -12.02 3.83 15.11
CA ILE A 276 -12.54 2.46 15.22
C ILE A 276 -11.97 1.76 16.46
N ASN A 277 -10.75 2.16 16.88
CA ASN A 277 -10.00 1.56 17.98
C ASN A 277 -10.20 2.29 19.32
N LYS A 278 -10.85 3.45 19.36
CA LYS A 278 -10.94 4.31 20.56
C LYS A 278 -12.32 4.92 20.73
N ASN A 279 -12.74 5.13 21.98
CA ASN A 279 -13.98 5.87 22.35
C ASN A 279 -15.23 5.38 21.61
N ARG A 280 -15.39 4.05 21.47
CA ARG A 280 -16.55 3.44 20.82
C ARG A 280 -17.75 3.45 21.76
N ILE A 281 -18.94 3.67 21.20
CA ILE A 281 -20.20 3.41 21.91
C ILE A 281 -20.46 1.90 21.83
N GLU A 282 -20.27 1.20 22.95
CA GLU A 282 -20.39 -0.26 23.02
C GLU A 282 -21.78 -0.73 23.46
N TYR A 283 -22.46 0.09 24.26
CA TYR A 283 -23.78 -0.19 24.82
C TYR A 283 -24.70 1.02 24.59
N PRO A 284 -26.01 0.80 24.43
CA PRO A 284 -26.95 1.91 24.36
C PRO A 284 -27.07 2.60 25.72
N HIS A 285 -27.46 3.87 25.70
CA HIS A 285 -27.63 4.69 26.89
C HIS A 285 -28.96 5.44 26.81
N LEU A 286 -29.67 5.55 27.93
CA LEU A 286 -30.90 6.33 28.05
C LEU A 286 -30.67 7.50 29.01
N ARG A 287 -31.29 8.65 28.72
CA ARG A 287 -31.19 9.82 29.61
C ARG A 287 -32.25 9.74 30.71
N ARG A 288 -31.81 9.63 31.97
CA ARG A 288 -32.67 9.63 33.16
C ARG A 288 -32.17 10.69 34.14
N ALA A 289 -33.09 11.47 34.70
CA ALA A 289 -32.76 12.59 35.60
C ALA A 289 -31.64 13.53 35.07
N GLY A 290 -31.58 13.74 33.75
CA GLY A 290 -30.57 14.58 33.10
C GLY A 290 -29.23 13.90 32.79
N GLN A 291 -28.98 12.68 33.25
CA GLN A 291 -27.73 11.94 33.03
C GLN A 291 -27.92 10.77 32.06
N LEU A 292 -26.87 10.43 31.30
CA LEU A 292 -26.86 9.22 30.45
C LEU A 292 -26.52 8.01 31.32
N GLU A 293 -27.44 7.05 31.37
CA GLU A 293 -27.28 5.80 32.09
C GLU A 293 -27.20 4.64 31.10
N LEU A 294 -26.37 3.64 31.40
CA LEU A 294 -26.23 2.43 30.58
C LEU A 294 -27.56 1.67 30.53
N SER A 295 -27.90 1.15 29.36
CA SER A 295 -29.17 0.46 29.10
C SER A 295 -28.97 -0.76 28.20
N ASP A 296 -30.05 -1.50 27.98
CA ASP A 296 -30.12 -2.61 27.03
C ASP A 296 -30.97 -2.23 25.81
N TRP A 297 -30.94 -3.09 24.78
CA TRP A 297 -31.66 -2.82 23.54
C TRP A 297 -33.18 -2.87 23.71
N ASP A 298 -33.70 -3.72 24.59
CA ASP A 298 -35.15 -3.87 24.79
C ASP A 298 -35.74 -2.56 25.37
N ALA A 299 -35.12 -2.02 26.42
CA ALA A 299 -35.53 -0.75 27.02
C ALA A 299 -35.45 0.43 26.03
N VAL A 300 -34.42 0.46 25.18
CA VAL A 300 -34.25 1.51 24.16
C VAL A 300 -35.30 1.39 23.06
N MET A 301 -35.60 0.18 22.62
CA MET A 301 -36.60 -0.09 21.58
C MET A 301 -38.03 0.14 22.06
N GLU A 302 -38.29 0.13 23.37
CA GLU A 302 -39.56 0.59 23.95
C GLU A 302 -39.62 2.13 24.11
N GLU A 303 -38.53 2.73 24.59
CA GLU A 303 -38.51 4.15 24.95
C GLU A 303 -38.51 5.09 23.73
N VAL A 304 -37.74 4.76 22.68
CA VAL A 304 -37.60 5.62 21.49
C VAL A 304 -38.94 5.81 20.76
N PRO A 305 -39.71 4.76 20.41
CA PRO A 305 -41.01 4.93 19.78
C PRO A 305 -42.01 5.66 20.68
N ARG A 306 -42.00 5.39 21.99
CA ARG A 306 -42.85 6.06 22.97
C ARG A 306 -42.60 7.56 23.02
N ALA A 307 -41.33 7.96 23.05
CA ALA A 307 -40.93 9.37 23.04
C ALA A 307 -41.33 10.07 21.73
N LEU A 308 -41.11 9.41 20.58
CA LEU A 308 -41.52 9.93 19.27
C LEU A 308 -43.04 10.11 19.17
N LYS A 309 -43.82 9.10 19.55
CA LYS A 309 -45.29 9.17 19.56
C LYS A 309 -45.81 10.29 20.46
N THR A 310 -45.22 10.43 21.66
CA THR A 310 -45.58 11.50 22.60
C THR A 310 -45.29 12.89 22.01
N ALA A 311 -44.16 13.05 21.30
CA ALA A 311 -43.83 14.30 20.63
C ALA A 311 -44.80 14.62 19.48
N LEU A 312 -45.13 13.62 18.65
CA LEU A 312 -46.10 13.74 17.56
C LEU A 312 -47.48 14.18 18.07
N GLU A 313 -47.99 13.52 19.11
CA GLU A 313 -49.30 13.82 19.68
C GLU A 313 -49.35 15.23 20.32
N LYS A 314 -48.24 15.68 20.91
CA LYS A 314 -48.21 16.95 21.67
C LYS A 314 -47.87 18.17 20.82
N TYR A 315 -46.97 18.03 19.85
CA TYR A 315 -46.40 19.15 19.10
C TYR A 315 -46.59 19.04 17.57
N GLY A 316 -47.13 17.93 17.09
CA GLY A 316 -47.40 17.68 15.67
C GLY A 316 -46.17 17.22 14.87
N PRO A 317 -46.37 16.73 13.62
CA PRO A 317 -45.30 16.18 12.78
C PRO A 317 -44.16 17.16 12.48
N GLU A 318 -44.49 18.44 12.26
CA GLU A 318 -43.53 19.52 11.94
C GLU A 318 -42.52 19.81 13.09
N SER A 319 -42.75 19.25 14.28
CA SER A 319 -41.84 19.41 15.42
C SER A 319 -40.66 18.42 15.41
N ILE A 320 -40.68 17.41 14.53
CA ILE A 320 -39.66 16.37 14.46
C ILE A 320 -38.72 16.64 13.29
N GLY A 321 -37.42 16.66 13.57
CA GLY A 321 -36.37 16.75 12.57
C GLY A 321 -35.39 15.59 12.67
N ILE A 322 -34.76 15.26 11.55
CA ILE A 322 -33.71 14.24 11.47
C ILE A 322 -32.41 14.88 11.02
N ILE A 323 -31.32 14.52 11.70
CA ILE A 323 -29.95 14.83 11.29
C ILE A 323 -29.28 13.50 10.95
N ALA A 324 -29.11 13.22 9.67
CA ALA A 324 -28.41 12.03 9.19
C ALA A 324 -26.95 12.35 8.85
N SER A 325 -26.03 11.48 9.24
CA SER A 325 -24.61 11.66 8.93
C SER A 325 -24.31 11.29 7.47
N PRO A 326 -23.48 12.06 6.74
CA PRO A 326 -23.05 11.72 5.39
C PRO A 326 -22.09 10.52 5.34
N GLN A 327 -21.67 9.99 6.50
CA GLN A 327 -20.83 8.79 6.59
C GLN A 327 -21.63 7.49 6.73
N LEU A 328 -22.96 7.57 6.86
CA LEU A 328 -23.83 6.39 6.91
C LEU A 328 -23.88 5.68 5.56
N SER A 329 -24.22 4.39 5.60
CA SER A 329 -24.46 3.61 4.38
C SER A 329 -25.71 4.11 3.65
N ASN A 330 -25.82 3.81 2.36
CA ASN A 330 -27.02 4.16 1.60
C ASN A 330 -28.24 3.40 2.14
N GLU A 331 -28.04 2.19 2.64
CA GLU A 331 -29.03 1.35 3.28
C GLU A 331 -29.56 2.00 4.57
N ASP A 332 -28.66 2.50 5.43
CA ASP A 332 -29.05 3.21 6.66
C ASP A 332 -29.81 4.49 6.33
N LEU A 333 -29.31 5.28 5.36
CA LEU A 333 -29.98 6.51 4.91
C LEU A 333 -31.36 6.23 4.30
N TYR A 334 -31.50 5.14 3.57
CA TYR A 334 -32.78 4.67 3.04
C TYR A 334 -33.75 4.29 4.16
N LEU A 335 -33.30 3.54 5.17
CA LEU A 335 -34.11 3.16 6.32
C LEU A 335 -34.53 4.37 7.15
N ILE A 336 -33.62 5.31 7.41
CA ILE A 336 -33.91 6.57 8.11
C ILE A 336 -35.00 7.34 7.36
N ARG A 337 -34.86 7.49 6.04
CA ARG A 337 -35.88 8.15 5.21
C ARG A 337 -37.22 7.43 5.32
N LYS A 338 -37.24 6.10 5.23
CA LYS A 338 -38.48 5.32 5.29
C LYS A 338 -39.18 5.49 6.64
N ILE A 339 -38.44 5.35 7.75
CA ILE A 339 -38.97 5.55 9.10
C ILE A 339 -39.57 6.96 9.22
N PHE A 340 -38.87 8.00 8.74
CA PHE A 340 -39.34 9.37 8.85
C PHE A 340 -40.57 9.69 8.00
N GLN A 341 -40.73 9.02 6.86
CA GLN A 341 -41.90 9.17 6.00
C GLN A 341 -43.12 8.42 6.54
N GLU A 342 -42.91 7.40 7.38
CA GLU A 342 -43.97 6.60 8.01
C GLU A 342 -44.35 7.10 9.42
N LEU A 343 -43.54 7.98 10.02
CA LEU A 343 -43.86 8.74 11.23
C LEU A 343 -44.88 9.85 10.92
#